data_AF-A0A7W0QR17-F1
#
_entry.id   AF-A0A7W0QR17-F1
#
_cell.length_a   1.000
_cell.length_b   1.000
_cell.length_c   1.000
_cell.angle_alpha   90.00
_cell.angle_beta   90.00
_cell.angle_gamma   90.00
#
_symmetry.space_group_name_H-M   'P 1'
#
loop_
_entity.id
_entity.type
_entity.pdbx_description
1 polymer ?
#
loop_
_entity_poly.entity_id
_entity_poly.type
_entity_poly.pdbx_seq_one_letter_code
_entity_poly.pdbx_strand_id
1 'polypeptide(L)'
;MRTRISLVMSAVLLMLSVLSIVQPAAAAPAEPFQTAECFDFGGGYEYCYEAHGVFQENTSKSGNTKYTYNATSSYTFTLNGQDIQSGSEKYHSTFIAKDGESQVYHDRGRGSFSYVDFFTGEQVNCTYDYNWIYANGEVRHEINNVDCG
;
A
#
# COMPACT_ATOMS: atom_id res chain seq x y z
N MET A 1 73.50 27.11 33.68
CA MET A 1 73.47 27.12 32.20
C MET A 1 72.07 26.66 31.80
N ARG A 2 71.09 27.54 31.51
CA ARG A 2 70.77 28.16 30.20
C ARG A 2 70.92 27.11 29.08
N THR A 3 69.84 26.68 28.41
CA THR A 3 69.09 27.52 27.45
C THR A 3 67.58 27.21 27.41
N ARG A 4 66.76 28.27 27.37
CA ARG A 4 65.35 28.26 26.92
C ARG A 4 65.33 28.59 25.42
N ILE A 5 64.45 27.98 24.63
CA ILE A 5 63.93 28.56 23.39
C ILE A 5 62.40 28.41 23.40
N SER A 6 61.74 29.57 23.36
CA SER A 6 60.29 29.78 23.23
C SER A 6 59.82 29.63 21.78
N LEU A 7 58.52 29.35 21.59
CA LEU A 7 57.56 29.97 20.63
C LEU A 7 56.39 28.98 20.43
N VAL A 8 55.25 29.16 21.13
CA VAL A 8 54.07 29.93 20.71
C VAL A 8 53.51 29.49 19.35
N MET A 9 52.38 28.77 19.38
CA MET A 9 51.32 28.97 18.39
C MET A 9 49.96 28.67 19.02
N SER A 10 49.25 29.75 19.33
CA SER A 10 47.82 29.76 19.62
C SER A 10 47.05 29.26 18.40
N ALA A 11 46.13 28.32 18.59
CA ALA A 11 45.01 28.11 17.67
C ALA A 11 43.75 27.85 18.50
N VAL A 12 43.03 28.93 18.72
CA VAL A 12 41.62 28.94 19.09
C VAL A 12 40.86 28.22 17.97
N LEU A 13 40.19 27.10 18.29
CA LEU A 13 38.99 26.68 17.54
C LEU A 13 37.91 26.23 18.54
N LEU A 14 37.20 27.25 18.99
CA LEU A 14 35.82 27.18 19.44
C LEU A 14 34.94 26.53 18.36
N MET A 15 33.94 25.78 18.85
CA MET A 15 32.66 25.49 18.19
C MET A 15 32.68 24.71 16.87
N LEU A 16 32.47 23.40 16.98
CA LEU A 16 31.49 22.71 16.12
C LEU A 16 30.69 21.73 16.99
N SER A 17 29.76 22.29 17.78
CA SER A 17 28.53 21.57 18.09
C SER A 17 27.85 21.31 16.75
N VAL A 18 28.03 20.10 16.22
CA VAL A 18 27.29 19.63 15.06
C VAL A 18 25.83 19.65 15.45
N LEU A 19 25.14 20.73 15.11
CA LEU A 19 23.72 20.72 14.87
C LEU A 19 23.53 19.70 13.76
N SER A 20 23.31 18.44 14.13
CA SER A 20 22.73 17.46 13.24
C SER A 20 21.38 18.03 12.88
N ILE A 21 21.31 18.76 11.76
CA ILE A 21 20.06 19.10 11.11
C ILE A 21 19.49 17.73 10.78
N VAL A 22 18.62 17.24 11.65
CA VAL A 22 17.94 15.97 11.44
C VAL A 22 17.05 16.23 10.24
N GLN A 23 17.56 15.98 9.04
CA GLN A 23 16.79 16.09 7.83
C GLN A 23 15.55 15.21 8.04
N PRO A 24 14.32 15.73 7.83
CA PRO A 24 13.19 14.84 7.70
C PRO A 24 13.56 13.81 6.63
N ALA A 25 13.44 12.54 6.98
CA ALA A 25 13.57 11.47 6.01
C ALA A 25 12.66 11.83 4.83
N ALA A 26 13.26 12.02 3.67
CA ALA A 26 12.53 12.39 2.48
C ALA A 26 11.56 11.25 2.16
N ALA A 27 10.32 11.61 1.84
CA ALA A 27 9.37 10.68 1.25
C ALA A 27 10.02 10.04 0.02
N ALA A 28 9.95 8.70 -0.11
CA ALA A 28 10.33 8.08 -1.37
C ALA A 28 9.39 8.62 -2.48
N PRO A 29 9.89 8.76 -3.71
CA PRO A 29 9.03 9.10 -4.84
C PRO A 29 7.92 8.06 -4.96
N ALA A 30 6.75 8.52 -5.40
CA ALA A 30 5.63 7.64 -5.65
C ALA A 30 5.92 6.85 -6.94
N GLU A 31 6.00 5.52 -6.85
CA GLU A 31 6.36 4.62 -7.94
C GLU A 31 5.10 4.02 -8.58
N PRO A 32 4.91 4.14 -9.89
CA PRO A 32 3.81 3.48 -10.57
C PRO A 32 4.05 1.97 -10.62
N PHE A 33 2.97 1.20 -10.56
CA PHE A 33 2.99 -0.24 -10.80
C PHE A 33 1.87 -0.65 -11.75
N GLN A 34 2.09 -1.76 -12.45
CA GLN A 34 1.07 -2.48 -13.21
C GLN A 34 1.39 -3.97 -13.15
N THR A 35 0.38 -4.78 -12.90
CA THR A 35 0.47 -6.24 -12.83
C THR A 35 -0.79 -6.83 -13.45
N ALA A 36 -0.64 -7.94 -14.15
CA ALA A 36 -1.75 -8.74 -14.65
C ALA A 36 -1.34 -10.20 -14.66
N GLU A 37 -2.24 -11.08 -14.24
CA GLU A 37 -2.01 -12.52 -14.20
C GLU A 37 -3.33 -13.27 -14.41
N CYS A 38 -3.25 -14.45 -15.01
CA CYS A 38 -4.38 -15.37 -15.13
C CYS A 38 -4.00 -16.72 -14.52
N PHE A 39 -4.95 -17.31 -13.80
CA PHE A 39 -4.83 -18.60 -13.13
C PHE A 39 -5.88 -19.56 -13.68
N ASP A 40 -5.43 -20.68 -14.22
CA ASP A 40 -6.28 -21.81 -14.59
C ASP A 40 -6.44 -22.76 -13.39
N PHE A 41 -7.67 -22.98 -12.94
CA PHE A 41 -7.99 -23.88 -11.84
C PHE A 41 -8.35 -25.31 -12.30
N GLY A 42 -8.35 -25.55 -13.61
CA GLY A 42 -8.84 -26.77 -14.23
C GLY A 42 -10.37 -26.81 -14.35
N GLY A 43 -10.86 -27.77 -15.13
CA GLY A 43 -12.32 -27.90 -15.37
C GLY A 43 -12.93 -26.77 -16.19
N GLY A 44 -12.10 -26.00 -16.89
CA GLY A 44 -12.52 -24.84 -17.70
C GLY A 44 -12.63 -23.54 -16.91
N TYR A 45 -12.27 -23.51 -15.62
CA TYR A 45 -12.27 -22.30 -14.80
C TYR A 45 -10.98 -21.50 -14.94
N GLU A 46 -11.10 -20.21 -15.23
CA GLU A 46 -9.99 -19.27 -15.29
C GLU A 46 -10.30 -18.02 -14.48
N TYR A 47 -9.34 -17.52 -13.72
CA TYR A 47 -9.41 -16.23 -13.04
C TYR A 47 -8.28 -15.33 -13.53
N CYS A 48 -8.63 -14.20 -14.13
CA CYS A 48 -7.67 -13.19 -14.50
C CYS A 48 -7.83 -11.98 -13.59
N TYR A 49 -6.70 -11.40 -13.16
CA TYR A 49 -6.69 -10.13 -12.46
C TYR A 49 -5.72 -9.16 -13.14
N GLU A 50 -6.05 -7.87 -13.07
CA GLU A 50 -5.16 -6.76 -13.41
C GLU A 50 -5.21 -5.75 -12.28
N ALA A 51 -4.08 -5.14 -11.95
CA ALA A 51 -4.02 -4.00 -11.04
C ALA A 51 -2.98 -3.00 -11.51
N HIS A 52 -3.30 -1.71 -11.38
CA HIS A 52 -2.37 -0.63 -11.63
C HIS A 52 -2.57 0.48 -10.62
N GLY A 53 -1.51 1.24 -10.35
CA GLY A 53 -1.59 2.29 -9.37
C GLY A 53 -0.25 2.92 -9.06
N VAL A 54 -0.21 3.54 -7.88
CA VAL A 54 0.96 4.21 -7.35
C VAL A 54 1.22 3.71 -5.94
N PHE A 55 2.46 3.32 -5.70
CA PHE A 55 3.01 2.92 -4.42
C PHE A 55 3.89 4.03 -3.86
N GLN A 56 3.83 4.28 -2.56
CA GLN A 56 4.71 5.24 -1.91
C GLN A 56 5.17 4.74 -0.55
N GLU A 57 6.48 4.80 -0.31
CA GLU A 57 7.10 4.48 0.96
C GLU A 57 7.56 5.75 1.69
N ASN A 58 7.27 5.83 2.99
CA ASN A 58 7.64 6.94 3.84
C ASN A 58 8.15 6.43 5.19
N THR A 59 9.46 6.51 5.41
CA THR A 59 10.06 6.11 6.68
C THR A 59 10.20 7.31 7.61
N SER A 60 9.58 7.24 8.78
CA SER A 60 9.67 8.26 9.82
C SER A 60 11.03 8.20 10.53
N LYS A 61 11.41 9.30 11.19
CA LYS A 61 12.65 9.37 12.00
C LYS A 61 12.68 8.36 13.15
N SER A 62 11.52 7.91 13.62
CA SER A 62 11.40 6.90 14.68
C SER A 62 11.51 5.46 14.16
N GLY A 63 11.81 5.26 12.88
CA GLY A 63 11.97 3.94 12.26
C GLY A 63 10.67 3.27 11.81
N ASN A 64 9.52 3.93 11.95
CA ASN A 64 8.26 3.40 11.40
C ASN A 64 8.22 3.68 9.90
N THR A 65 7.91 2.66 9.10
CA THR A 65 7.72 2.80 7.65
C THR A 65 6.23 2.76 7.34
N LYS A 66 5.76 3.80 6.63
CA LYS A 66 4.40 3.88 6.10
C LYS A 66 4.43 3.62 4.60
N TYR A 67 3.71 2.60 4.18
CA TYR A 67 3.45 2.24 2.80
C TYR A 67 2.05 2.72 2.43
N THR A 68 1.91 3.36 1.27
CA THR A 68 0.63 3.86 0.76
C THR A 68 0.43 3.35 -0.65
N TYR A 69 -0.74 2.76 -0.92
CA TYR A 69 -1.15 2.28 -2.23
C TYR A 69 -2.39 3.04 -2.67
N ASN A 70 -2.37 3.59 -3.88
CA ASN A 70 -3.55 4.11 -4.55
C ASN A 70 -3.68 3.36 -5.87
N ALA A 71 -4.70 2.54 -6.00
CA ALA A 71 -4.76 1.59 -7.10
C ALA A 71 -6.19 1.36 -7.59
N THR A 72 -6.24 0.86 -8.81
CA THR A 72 -7.43 0.27 -9.41
C THR A 72 -7.08 -1.17 -9.74
N SER A 73 -7.94 -2.11 -9.39
CA SER A 73 -7.86 -3.50 -9.82
C SER A 73 -9.14 -3.90 -10.55
N SER A 74 -9.02 -4.90 -11.40
CA SER A 74 -10.13 -5.57 -12.05
C SER A 74 -9.87 -7.06 -12.13
N TYR A 75 -10.93 -7.85 -12.13
CA TYR A 75 -10.84 -9.28 -12.31
C TYR A 75 -11.95 -9.81 -13.21
N THR A 76 -11.70 -10.96 -13.81
CA THR A 76 -12.69 -11.78 -14.50
C THR A 76 -12.56 -13.22 -14.03
N PHE A 77 -13.70 -13.89 -13.93
CA PHE A 77 -13.80 -15.32 -13.66
C PHE A 77 -14.61 -15.94 -14.79
N THR A 78 -14.00 -16.88 -15.51
CA THR A 78 -14.59 -17.50 -16.68
C THR A 78 -14.80 -19.00 -16.47
N LEU A 79 -15.79 -19.56 -17.16
CA LEU A 79 -16.05 -20.99 -17.25
C LEU A 79 -16.15 -21.38 -18.73
N ASN A 80 -15.23 -22.22 -19.18
CA ASN A 80 -15.08 -22.62 -20.58
C ASN A 80 -14.98 -21.42 -21.54
N GLY A 81 -14.30 -20.35 -21.10
CA GLY A 81 -14.13 -19.10 -21.87
C GLY A 81 -15.33 -18.15 -21.84
N GLN A 82 -16.39 -18.45 -21.07
CA GLN A 82 -17.50 -17.55 -20.84
C GLN A 82 -17.33 -16.82 -19.51
N ASP A 83 -17.41 -15.49 -19.51
CA ASP A 83 -17.44 -14.68 -18.29
C ASP A 83 -18.66 -15.05 -17.43
N ILE A 84 -18.42 -15.50 -16.20
CA ILE A 84 -19.46 -15.81 -15.22
C ILE A 84 -19.46 -14.84 -14.04
N GLN A 85 -18.32 -14.16 -13.82
CA GLN A 85 -18.20 -13.07 -12.88
C GLN A 85 -17.11 -12.10 -13.33
N SER A 86 -17.27 -10.83 -13.04
CA SER A 86 -16.21 -9.83 -13.20
C SER A 86 -16.36 -8.73 -12.17
N GLY A 87 -15.29 -8.01 -11.91
CA GLY A 87 -15.37 -6.87 -11.02
C GLY A 87 -14.22 -5.90 -11.21
N SER A 88 -14.39 -4.74 -10.62
CA SER A 88 -13.35 -3.72 -10.53
C SER A 88 -13.49 -2.95 -9.25
N GLU A 89 -12.37 -2.51 -8.71
CA GLU A 89 -12.35 -1.70 -7.50
C GLU A 89 -11.26 -0.65 -7.59
N LYS A 90 -11.53 0.48 -6.94
CA LYS A 90 -10.54 1.50 -6.68
C LYS A 90 -10.35 1.58 -5.18
N TYR A 91 -9.10 1.48 -4.75
CA TYR A 91 -8.78 1.39 -3.33
C TYR A 91 -7.58 2.25 -2.94
N HIS A 92 -7.56 2.57 -1.66
CA HIS A 92 -6.51 3.28 -0.98
C HIS A 92 -6.11 2.50 0.26
N SER A 93 -4.93 1.88 0.21
CA SER A 93 -4.39 1.13 1.35
C SER A 93 -3.25 1.88 2.00
N THR A 94 -3.22 1.84 3.32
CA THR A 94 -2.12 2.32 4.15
C THR A 94 -1.65 1.19 5.04
N PHE A 95 -0.35 0.94 5.05
CA PHE A 95 0.28 -0.07 5.91
C PHE A 95 1.41 0.59 6.69
N ILE A 96 1.42 0.43 8.01
CA ILE A 96 2.47 0.94 8.89
C ILE A 96 3.19 -0.26 9.51
N ALA A 97 4.48 -0.35 9.25
CA ALA A 97 5.37 -1.32 9.86
C ALA A 97 6.36 -0.63 10.80
N LYS A 98 6.77 -1.35 11.83
CA LYS A 98 7.86 -0.97 12.72
C LYS A 98 8.72 -2.22 12.94
N ASP A 99 10.03 -2.08 12.73
CA ASP A 99 10.99 -3.19 12.91
C ASP A 99 10.61 -4.46 12.10
N GLY A 100 9.98 -4.27 10.94
CA GLY A 100 9.49 -5.36 10.08
C GLY A 100 8.12 -5.94 10.48
N GLU A 101 7.55 -5.53 11.60
CA GLU A 101 6.26 -6.01 12.08
C GLU A 101 5.12 -5.04 11.70
N SER A 102 4.01 -5.60 11.19
CA SER A 102 2.80 -4.84 10.91
C SER A 102 2.18 -4.31 12.20
N GLN A 103 1.93 -3.00 12.24
CA GLN A 103 1.28 -2.33 13.37
C GLN A 103 -0.15 -1.93 13.04
N VAL A 104 -0.32 -1.34 11.85
CA VAL A 104 -1.60 -0.83 11.36
C VAL A 104 -1.71 -1.13 9.87
N TYR A 105 -2.88 -1.60 9.46
CA TYR A 105 -3.31 -1.65 8.07
C TYR A 105 -4.69 -1.01 7.97
N HIS A 106 -4.86 -0.14 6.99
CA HIS A 106 -6.14 0.48 6.69
C HIS A 106 -6.33 0.44 5.19
N ASP A 107 -7.37 -0.26 4.75
CA ASP A 107 -7.79 -0.30 3.36
C ASP A 107 -9.20 0.21 3.22
N ARG A 108 -9.44 0.99 2.17
CA ARG A 108 -10.76 1.50 1.85
C ARG A 108 -10.90 1.59 0.36
N GLY A 109 -12.08 1.28 -0.13
CA GLY A 109 -12.31 1.31 -1.55
C GLY A 109 -13.78 1.30 -1.89
N ARG A 110 -14.00 1.43 -3.19
CA ARG A 110 -15.29 1.27 -3.83
C ARG A 110 -15.08 0.33 -5.00
N GLY A 111 -15.98 -0.62 -5.15
CA GLY A 111 -15.96 -1.51 -6.29
C GLY A 111 -17.34 -1.76 -6.87
N SER A 112 -17.31 -2.46 -7.99
CA SER A 112 -18.46 -3.08 -8.60
C SER A 112 -18.11 -4.49 -9.01
N PHE A 113 -19.09 -5.37 -8.98
CA PHE A 113 -18.96 -6.70 -9.55
C PHE A 113 -20.25 -7.07 -10.27
N SER A 114 -20.12 -7.93 -11.28
CA SER A 114 -21.24 -8.53 -11.97
C SER A 114 -21.10 -10.04 -11.96
N TYR A 115 -22.22 -10.75 -11.91
CA TYR A 115 -22.26 -12.20 -12.04
C TYR A 115 -23.55 -12.62 -12.75
N VAL A 116 -23.54 -13.83 -13.32
CA VAL A 116 -24.76 -14.44 -13.86
C VAL A 116 -25.42 -15.24 -12.74
N ASP A 117 -26.66 -14.89 -12.39
CA ASP A 117 -27.43 -15.64 -11.39
C ASP A 117 -27.74 -17.05 -11.92
N PHE A 118 -27.45 -18.05 -11.10
CA PHE A 118 -27.56 -19.45 -11.51
C PHE A 118 -29.01 -19.91 -11.74
N PHE A 119 -29.98 -19.32 -11.04
CA PHE A 119 -31.38 -19.71 -11.08
C PHE A 119 -32.14 -18.97 -12.18
N THR A 120 -31.87 -17.68 -12.36
CA THR A 120 -32.57 -16.85 -13.34
C THR A 120 -31.83 -16.75 -14.68
N GLY A 121 -30.52 -16.96 -14.69
CA GLY A 121 -29.65 -16.70 -15.85
C GLY A 121 -29.47 -15.21 -16.16
N GLU A 122 -29.98 -14.32 -15.28
CA GLU A 122 -29.86 -12.88 -15.46
C GLU A 122 -28.51 -12.37 -14.93
N GLN A 123 -28.02 -11.30 -15.54
CA GLN A 123 -26.82 -10.63 -15.04
C GLN A 123 -27.19 -9.69 -13.90
N VAL A 124 -26.62 -9.95 -12.72
CA VAL A 124 -26.75 -9.08 -11.55
C VAL A 124 -25.53 -8.18 -11.48
N ASN A 125 -25.75 -6.89 -11.30
CA ASN A 125 -24.69 -5.90 -11.14
C ASN A 125 -24.79 -5.30 -9.75
N CYS A 126 -23.68 -5.35 -9.02
CA CYS A 126 -23.58 -4.87 -7.66
C CYS A 126 -22.51 -3.78 -7.55
N THR A 127 -22.74 -2.82 -6.66
CA THR A 127 -21.73 -1.87 -6.20
C THR A 127 -21.55 -1.99 -4.69
N TYR A 128 -20.36 -1.67 -4.19
CA TYR A 128 -20.06 -1.70 -2.76
C TYR A 128 -19.02 -0.65 -2.40
N ASP A 129 -19.11 -0.17 -1.16
CA ASP A 129 -18.05 0.55 -0.47
C ASP A 129 -17.51 -0.33 0.65
N TYR A 130 -16.21 -0.25 0.94
CA TYR A 130 -15.65 -0.98 2.06
C TYR A 130 -14.61 -0.17 2.82
N ASN A 131 -14.46 -0.54 4.08
CA ASN A 131 -13.49 0.03 5.00
C ASN A 131 -12.96 -1.07 5.94
N TRP A 132 -11.69 -1.43 5.80
CA TRP A 132 -11.04 -2.50 6.54
C TRP A 132 -9.85 -1.95 7.33
N ILE A 133 -9.86 -2.15 8.64
CA ILE A 133 -8.82 -1.65 9.53
C ILE A 133 -8.32 -2.82 10.38
N TYR A 134 -7.01 -3.06 10.35
CA TYR A 134 -6.32 -3.87 11.34
C TYR A 134 -5.40 -2.96 12.15
N ALA A 135 -5.56 -2.92 13.47
CA ALA A 135 -4.69 -2.16 14.35
C ALA A 135 -4.66 -2.79 15.74
N ASN A 136 -3.47 -2.85 16.35
CA ASN A 136 -3.28 -3.37 17.71
C ASN A 136 -3.85 -4.79 17.92
N GLY A 137 -3.76 -5.66 16.91
CA GLY A 137 -4.28 -7.03 16.98
C GLY A 137 -5.79 -7.16 16.76
N GLU A 138 -6.51 -6.06 16.54
CA GLU A 138 -7.95 -6.06 16.27
C GLU A 138 -8.23 -5.84 14.78
N VAL A 139 -9.18 -6.59 14.24
CA VAL A 139 -9.76 -6.35 12.91
C VAL A 139 -11.10 -5.66 13.07
N ARG A 140 -11.30 -4.56 12.35
CA ARG A 140 -12.57 -3.86 12.19
C ARG A 140 -12.86 -3.76 10.71
N HIS A 141 -13.98 -4.31 10.29
CA HIS A 141 -14.39 -4.25 8.90
C HIS A 141 -15.81 -3.76 8.79
N GLU A 142 -16.06 -3.00 7.74
CA GLU A 142 -17.38 -2.53 7.38
C GLU A 142 -17.51 -2.60 5.85
N ILE A 143 -18.54 -3.31 5.38
CA ILE A 143 -18.97 -3.28 3.99
C ILE A 143 -20.25 -2.46 3.98
N ASN A 144 -20.21 -1.33 3.28
CA ASN A 144 -21.27 -0.35 3.22
C ASN A 144 -21.86 -0.30 1.81
N ASN A 145 -23.11 0.17 1.72
CA ASN A 145 -23.75 0.54 0.46
C ASN A 145 -23.70 -0.58 -0.60
N VAL A 146 -23.90 -1.83 -0.18
CA VAL A 146 -24.06 -2.92 -1.15
C VAL A 146 -25.41 -2.72 -1.84
N ASP A 147 -25.36 -2.38 -3.11
CA ASP A 147 -26.53 -2.18 -3.95
C ASP A 147 -26.40 -3.08 -5.17
N CYS A 148 -27.31 -4.05 -5.25
CA CYS A 148 -27.46 -4.95 -6.38
C CYS A 148 -28.84 -4.66 -6.96
N GLY A 149 -28.86 -4.08 -8.16
CA GLY A 149 -30.10 -3.65 -8.83
C GLY A 149 -31.12 -4.76 -9.00
#